data_AF-A0A847MM89-F1
#
_entry.id   AF-A0A847MM89-F1
#
_cell.length_a   1.000
_cell.length_b   1.000
_cell.length_c   1.000
_cell.angle_alpha   90.00
_cell.angle_beta   90.00
_cell.angle_gamma   90.00
#
_symmetry.space_group_name_H-M   'P 1'
#
loop_
_entity.id
_entity.type
_entity.pdbx_description
1 polymer ?
#
loop_
_entity_poly.entity_id
_entity_poly.type
_entity_poly.pdbx_seq_one_letter_code
_entity_poly.pdbx_strand_id
1 'polypeptide(L)'
;MKHIHETKKKTPQLKFDRHGWLRLQNGLSYTNLKPPAQAAPLRHARVTKKNNTPLLKHVISPNFSERPTGVRANLLVIHHISLPPDNFGGPYIEQLFTNRLNPDEHPFFQEIKDLRVSAHFLIRRDGQIIQFVSANKMAYHAGQSDYAGRG
;
A
#
# COMPACT_ATOMS: atom_id res chain seq x y z
N MET A 1 -43.29 -18.14 2.71
CA MET A 1 -41.87 -18.10 2.28
C MET A 1 -41.32 -16.69 2.54
N LYS A 2 -40.33 -16.53 3.42
CA LYS A 2 -39.71 -15.22 3.68
C LYS A 2 -38.66 -14.97 2.59
N HIS A 3 -38.91 -14.00 1.72
CA HIS A 3 -37.91 -13.52 0.75
C HIS A 3 -36.78 -12.83 1.52
N ILE A 4 -35.62 -13.47 1.58
CA ILE A 4 -34.37 -12.84 2.00
C ILE A 4 -33.92 -11.90 0.86
N HIS A 5 -34.07 -10.60 1.06
CA HIS A 5 -33.44 -9.59 0.22
C HIS A 5 -31.93 -9.62 0.47
N GLU A 6 -31.21 -10.32 -0.41
CA GLU A 6 -29.76 -10.23 -0.51
C GLU A 6 -29.40 -8.84 -1.04
N THR A 7 -28.99 -7.95 -0.13
CA THR A 7 -28.42 -6.66 -0.53
C THR A 7 -27.08 -6.94 -1.21
N LYS A 8 -27.06 -6.85 -2.55
CA LYS A 8 -25.82 -6.89 -3.34
C LYS A 8 -24.87 -5.83 -2.79
N LYS A 9 -23.86 -6.24 -2.01
CA LYS A 9 -22.79 -5.37 -1.56
C LYS A 9 -22.11 -4.82 -2.81
N LYS A 10 -22.26 -3.52 -3.08
CA LYS A 10 -21.55 -2.86 -4.17
C LYS A 10 -20.06 -2.84 -3.81
N THR A 11 -19.27 -3.70 -4.43
CA THR A 11 -17.81 -3.65 -4.36
C THR A 11 -17.36 -2.27 -4.81
N PRO A 12 -16.65 -1.51 -3.98
CA PRO A 12 -16.28 -0.16 -4.38
C PRO A 12 -15.22 -0.22 -5.46
N GLN A 13 -15.35 0.66 -6.43
CA GLN A 13 -14.48 0.66 -7.59
C GLN A 13 -13.31 1.59 -7.34
N LEU A 14 -12.10 1.07 -7.50
CA LEU A 14 -10.87 1.86 -7.48
C LEU A 14 -10.50 2.21 -8.92
N LYS A 15 -10.23 3.48 -9.21
CA LYS A 15 -9.73 3.93 -10.52
C LYS A 15 -8.60 4.92 -10.36
N PHE A 16 -7.66 4.91 -11.30
CA PHE A 16 -6.67 5.97 -11.40
C PHE A 16 -7.31 7.23 -11.98
N ASP A 17 -6.98 8.38 -11.40
CA ASP A 17 -7.21 9.67 -12.05
C ASP A 17 -6.16 9.92 -13.15
N ARG A 18 -6.32 11.02 -13.88
CA ARG A 18 -5.40 11.42 -14.96
C ARG A 18 -3.95 11.64 -14.50
N HIS A 19 -3.73 11.81 -13.20
CA HIS A 19 -2.42 12.03 -12.60
C HIS A 19 -1.85 10.75 -11.98
N GLY A 20 -2.47 9.58 -12.18
CA GLY A 20 -1.98 8.29 -11.69
C GLY A 20 -2.22 8.06 -10.20
N TRP A 21 -3.09 8.85 -9.57
CA TRP A 21 -3.51 8.62 -8.19
C TRP A 21 -4.77 7.77 -8.16
N LEU A 22 -4.77 6.74 -7.32
CA LEU A 22 -5.92 5.90 -7.09
C LEU A 22 -7.01 6.74 -6.41
N ARG A 23 -8.25 6.54 -6.82
CA ARG A 23 -9.46 7.18 -6.28
C ARG A 23 -10.51 6.12 -6.02
N LEU A 24 -11.24 6.31 -4.93
CA LEU A 24 -12.49 5.58 -4.68
C LEU A 24 -13.60 6.20 -5.53
N GLN A 25 -14.20 5.40 -6.40
CA GLN A 25 -15.39 5.80 -7.14
C GLN A 25 -16.66 5.42 -6.37
N ASN A 26 -17.58 6.39 -6.33
CA ASN A 26 -18.86 6.41 -5.62
C ASN A 26 -18.70 6.64 -4.11
N GLY A 27 -19.50 7.56 -3.55
CA GLY A 27 -19.51 8.02 -2.15
C GLY A 27 -19.86 6.97 -1.08
N LEU A 28 -19.37 5.74 -1.24
CA LEU A 28 -19.35 4.72 -0.21
C LEU A 28 -18.17 5.00 0.72
N SER A 29 -18.48 5.61 1.86
CA SER A 29 -17.60 5.58 3.02
C SER A 29 -17.40 4.12 3.45
N TYR A 30 -16.14 3.69 3.55
CA TYR A 30 -15.76 2.32 3.89
C TYR A 30 -15.98 1.95 5.36
N THR A 31 -16.60 2.82 6.16
CA THR A 31 -16.90 2.55 7.58
C THR A 31 -17.75 1.29 7.81
N ASN A 32 -18.29 0.69 6.75
CA ASN A 32 -19.17 -0.49 6.80
C ASN A 32 -18.68 -1.72 6.02
N LEU A 33 -17.47 -1.72 5.45
CA LEU A 33 -16.96 -2.92 4.77
C LEU A 33 -16.23 -3.83 5.74
N LYS A 34 -16.87 -4.95 6.06
CA LYS A 34 -16.30 -6.07 6.80
C LYS A 34 -15.06 -6.57 6.03
N PRO A 35 -13.89 -6.74 6.67
CA PRO A 35 -12.73 -7.36 6.03
C PRO A 35 -13.12 -8.68 5.36
N PRO A 36 -12.49 -9.06 4.23
CA PRO A 36 -12.74 -10.36 3.61
C PRO A 36 -12.60 -11.46 4.66
N ALA A 37 -13.51 -12.45 4.58
CA ALA A 37 -13.55 -13.56 5.52
C ALA A 37 -12.15 -14.18 5.64
N GLN A 38 -11.71 -14.29 6.90
CA GLN A 38 -10.41 -14.77 7.33
C GLN A 38 -9.94 -15.97 6.49
N ALA A 39 -8.78 -15.82 5.84
CA ALA A 39 -7.90 -16.97 5.63
C ALA A 39 -7.57 -17.56 7.00
N ALA A 40 -7.47 -18.89 7.06
CA ALA A 40 -7.32 -19.72 8.26
C ALA A 40 -6.46 -19.11 9.38
N PRO A 41 -6.77 -19.38 10.66
CA PRO A 41 -6.25 -18.61 11.78
C PRO A 41 -4.75 -18.88 11.98
N LEU A 42 -3.91 -17.96 11.51
CA LEU A 42 -2.59 -17.78 12.10
C LEU A 42 -2.81 -17.13 13.46
N ARG A 43 -2.43 -17.86 14.52
CA ARG A 43 -2.53 -17.44 15.90
C ARG A 43 -1.78 -16.10 16.09
N HIS A 44 -2.35 -15.24 16.93
CA HIS A 44 -1.85 -13.94 17.43
C HIS A 44 -2.23 -12.69 16.61
N ALA A 45 -3.43 -12.18 16.88
CA ALA A 45 -3.68 -10.86 17.48
C ALA A 45 -5.17 -10.54 17.32
N ARG A 46 -5.90 -10.50 18.44
CA ARG A 46 -7.30 -10.07 18.46
C ARG A 46 -7.32 -8.59 18.06
N VAL A 47 -7.74 -8.29 16.82
CA VAL A 47 -7.97 -6.91 16.37
C VAL A 47 -9.19 -6.36 17.12
N THR A 48 -8.95 -5.78 18.28
CA THR A 48 -9.94 -5.03 19.05
C THR A 48 -9.92 -3.57 18.64
N LYS A 49 -10.82 -3.19 17.72
CA LYS A 49 -11.58 -1.91 17.66
C LYS A 49 -12.00 -1.62 16.23
N LYS A 50 -13.21 -1.10 16.13
CA LYS A 50 -13.89 -0.61 14.93
C LYS A 50 -13.15 0.66 14.45
N ASN A 51 -11.97 0.49 13.86
CA ASN A 51 -11.17 1.62 13.42
C ASN A 51 -11.72 2.12 12.09
N ASN A 52 -12.16 3.39 12.05
CA ASN A 52 -12.56 4.13 10.85
C ASN A 52 -11.36 4.43 9.92
N THR A 53 -10.43 3.49 9.80
CA THR A 53 -9.26 3.65 8.94
C THR A 53 -9.74 3.74 7.49
N PRO A 54 -9.43 4.83 6.76
CA PRO A 54 -9.85 4.94 5.37
C PRO A 54 -9.17 3.84 4.57
N LEU A 55 -9.93 3.17 3.70
CA LEU A 55 -9.39 2.13 2.82
C LEU A 55 -8.20 2.64 2.01
N LEU A 56 -8.31 3.87 1.51
CA LEU A 56 -7.29 4.50 0.69
C LEU A 56 -6.71 5.71 1.40
N LYS A 57 -5.39 5.72 1.56
CA LYS A 57 -4.62 6.84 2.10
C LYS A 57 -3.55 7.25 1.08
N HIS A 58 -3.34 8.55 0.93
CA HIS A 58 -2.23 9.10 0.15
C HIS A 58 -1.17 9.65 1.09
N VAL A 59 0.09 9.22 0.91
CA VAL A 59 1.24 9.68 1.69
C VAL A 59 2.35 10.04 0.72
N ILE A 60 2.50 11.31 0.37
CA ILE A 60 3.41 11.71 -0.71
C ILE A 60 4.87 11.41 -0.33
N SER A 61 5.49 10.49 -1.06
CA SER A 61 6.93 10.22 -0.94
C SER A 61 7.71 11.19 -1.82
N PRO A 62 8.86 11.71 -1.33
CA PRO A 62 9.80 12.45 -2.18
C PRO A 62 10.68 11.52 -3.04
N ASN A 63 10.68 10.21 -2.78
CA ASN A 63 11.58 9.25 -3.41
C ASN A 63 10.97 8.73 -4.72
N PHE A 64 10.98 9.55 -5.76
CA PHE A 64 10.55 9.15 -7.11
C PHE A 64 11.27 9.99 -8.16
N SER A 65 11.23 9.53 -9.41
CA SER A 65 11.62 10.32 -10.56
C SER A 65 10.52 10.36 -11.62
N GLU A 66 10.71 11.22 -12.61
CA GLU A 66 9.94 11.14 -13.85
C GLU A 66 10.21 9.82 -14.57
N ARG A 67 9.21 9.32 -15.27
CA ARG A 67 9.42 8.27 -16.28
C ARG A 67 10.09 8.90 -17.50
N PRO A 68 10.97 8.18 -18.21
CA PRO A 68 11.47 8.66 -19.50
C PRO A 68 10.33 8.99 -20.45
N THR A 69 10.51 10.01 -21.29
CA THR A 69 9.48 10.47 -22.23
C THR A 69 8.97 9.32 -23.09
N GLY A 70 7.65 9.19 -23.17
CA GLY A 70 7.00 8.14 -23.95
C GLY A 70 6.93 6.75 -23.28
N VAL A 71 7.61 6.55 -22.15
CA VAL A 71 7.59 5.27 -21.43
C VAL A 71 6.42 5.22 -20.45
N ARG A 72 5.52 4.26 -20.67
CA ARG A 72 4.41 3.94 -19.75
C ARG A 72 4.73 2.72 -18.92
N ALA A 73 4.16 2.67 -17.70
CA ALA A 73 4.22 1.46 -16.88
C ALA A 73 3.50 0.31 -17.61
N ASN A 74 4.21 -0.81 -17.79
CA ASN A 74 3.71 -2.01 -18.47
C ASN A 74 4.07 -3.32 -17.75
N LEU A 75 4.68 -3.23 -16.57
CA LEU A 75 5.08 -4.35 -15.72
C LEU A 75 4.61 -4.10 -14.29
N LEU A 76 4.06 -5.12 -13.64
CA LEU A 76 3.79 -5.13 -12.21
C LEU A 76 4.88 -5.90 -11.49
N VAL A 77 5.55 -5.26 -10.55
CA VAL A 77 6.52 -5.91 -9.66
C VAL A 77 5.91 -6.00 -8.26
N ILE A 78 5.82 -7.21 -7.72
CA ILE A 78 5.23 -7.48 -6.40
C ILE A 78 6.35 -7.66 -5.39
N HIS A 79 6.30 -6.87 -4.32
CA HIS A 79 7.21 -6.93 -3.18
C HIS A 79 6.44 -7.29 -1.91
N HIS A 80 7.15 -7.80 -0.90
CA HIS A 80 6.64 -7.89 0.46
C HIS A 80 7.62 -7.19 1.40
N ILE A 81 7.10 -6.59 2.48
CA ILE A 81 7.91 -5.88 3.46
C ILE A 81 7.21 -5.89 4.83
N SER A 82 8.02 -6.04 5.88
CA SER A 82 7.66 -5.92 7.29
C SER A 82 8.74 -5.08 7.97
N LEU A 83 8.35 -4.14 8.83
CA LEU A 83 9.29 -3.29 9.57
C LEU A 83 8.79 -3.06 11.01
N PRO A 84 9.59 -3.39 12.05
CA PRO A 84 10.80 -4.23 11.97
C PRO A 84 10.58 -5.58 11.27
N PRO A 85 11.64 -6.33 10.91
CA PRO A 85 11.48 -7.63 10.25
C PRO A 85 10.47 -8.51 10.98
N ASP A 86 9.56 -9.12 10.22
CA ASP A 86 8.45 -9.97 10.68
C ASP A 86 7.38 -9.28 11.56
N ASN A 87 7.51 -7.97 11.78
CA ASN A 87 6.53 -7.18 12.52
C ASN A 87 5.61 -6.40 11.56
N PHE A 88 4.31 -6.46 11.82
CA PHE A 88 3.27 -5.84 11.01
C PHE A 88 2.49 -4.78 11.80
N GLY A 89 1.88 -3.83 11.09
CA GLY A 89 0.94 -2.89 11.71
C GLY A 89 1.56 -1.58 12.20
N GLY A 90 2.88 -1.47 12.28
CA GLY A 90 3.59 -0.23 12.63
C GLY A 90 3.59 0.86 11.54
N PRO A 91 4.09 2.07 11.86
CA PRO A 91 4.21 3.20 10.94
C PRO A 91 5.47 3.13 10.06
N TYR A 92 6.39 2.21 10.35
CA TYR A 92 7.77 2.23 9.88
C TYR A 92 7.95 2.14 8.37
N ILE A 93 7.07 1.43 7.65
CA ILE A 93 7.11 1.38 6.18
C ILE A 93 6.77 2.76 5.59
N GLU A 94 5.78 3.46 6.16
CA GLU A 94 5.46 4.82 5.71
C GLU A 94 6.62 5.78 5.99
N GLN A 95 7.27 5.64 7.15
CA GLN A 95 8.41 6.45 7.54
C GLN A 95 9.64 6.19 6.65
N LEU A 96 9.99 4.92 6.40
CA LEU A 96 11.07 4.56 5.48
C LEU A 96 10.83 5.17 4.09
N PHE A 97 9.64 4.96 3.53
CA PHE A 97 9.32 5.45 2.18
C PHE A 97 9.23 6.98 2.08
N THR A 98 9.29 7.69 3.21
CA THR A 98 9.24 9.16 3.26
C THR A 98 10.49 9.79 3.87
N ASN A 99 11.57 9.02 4.08
CA ASN A 99 12.82 9.47 4.71
C ASN A 99 12.61 10.03 6.13
N ARG A 100 11.70 9.44 6.90
CA ARG A 100 11.35 9.83 8.28
C ARG A 100 11.55 8.71 9.29
N LEU A 101 12.20 7.61 8.90
CA LEU A 101 12.47 6.49 9.80
C LEU A 101 13.48 6.94 10.86
N ASN A 102 13.11 6.80 12.13
CA ASN A 102 14.04 7.05 13.23
C ASN A 102 14.97 5.84 13.39
N PRO A 103 16.28 5.98 13.14
CA PRO A 103 17.20 4.84 13.17
C PRO A 103 17.45 4.31 14.60
N ASP A 104 17.09 5.07 15.64
CA ASP A 104 17.33 4.69 17.03
C ASP A 104 16.20 3.84 17.64
N GLU A 105 15.08 3.66 16.93
CA GLU A 105 13.93 2.89 17.43
C GLU A 105 14.10 1.36 17.31
N HIS A 106 15.00 0.89 16.44
CA HIS A 106 15.27 -0.54 16.27
C HIS A 106 16.65 -0.77 15.62
N PRO A 107 17.44 -1.77 16.04
CA PRO A 107 18.77 -2.04 15.47
C PRO A 107 18.78 -2.15 13.94
N PHE A 108 17.81 -2.89 13.38
CA PHE A 108 17.67 -3.03 11.92
C PHE A 108 17.46 -1.69 11.19
N PHE A 109 16.91 -0.66 11.85
CA PHE A 109 16.68 0.63 11.21
C PHE A 109 17.99 1.38 10.94
N GLN A 110 19.05 1.14 11.73
CA GLN A 110 20.38 1.68 11.43
C GLN A 110 20.92 1.18 10.09
N GLU A 111 20.60 -0.07 9.71
CA GLU A 111 21.07 -0.69 8.47
C GLU A 111 20.41 -0.07 7.23
N ILE A 112 19.21 0.48 7.38
CA ILE A 112 18.39 0.98 6.26
C ILE A 112 18.14 2.48 6.28
N LYS A 113 18.71 3.22 7.24
CA LYS A 113 18.44 4.66 7.45
C LYS A 113 18.81 5.55 6.27
N ASP A 114 19.84 5.15 5.51
CA ASP A 114 20.36 5.92 4.38
C ASP A 114 19.68 5.55 3.05
N LEU A 115 18.80 4.54 3.06
CA LEU A 115 18.07 4.13 1.86
C LEU A 115 17.05 5.20 1.45
N ARG A 116 17.10 5.59 0.17
CA ARG A 116 16.08 6.43 -0.48
C ARG A 116 15.21 5.56 -1.36
N VAL A 117 14.25 4.88 -0.73
CA VAL A 117 13.36 3.92 -1.39
C VAL A 117 11.90 4.34 -1.26
N SER A 118 11.06 3.84 -2.15
CA SER A 118 9.60 3.97 -2.07
C SER A 118 8.94 2.89 -2.92
N ALA A 119 7.65 2.68 -2.72
CA ALA A 119 6.81 1.91 -3.63
C ALA A 119 5.65 2.77 -4.14
N HIS A 120 4.99 2.34 -5.21
CA HIS A 120 3.74 2.99 -5.62
C HIS A 120 2.64 2.77 -4.57
N PHE A 121 2.49 1.53 -4.10
CA PHE A 121 1.43 1.13 -3.17
C PHE A 121 1.98 0.24 -2.06
N LEU A 122 1.40 0.37 -0.87
CA LEU A 122 1.45 -0.61 0.21
C LEU A 122 0.04 -1.09 0.47
N ILE A 123 -0.16 -2.41 0.49
CA ILE A 123 -1.41 -3.04 0.92
C ILE A 123 -1.13 -3.68 2.29
N ARG A 124 -1.74 -3.13 3.34
CA ARG A 124 -1.60 -3.62 4.71
C ARG A 124 -2.40 -4.91 4.90
N ARG A 125 -2.11 -5.63 5.98
CA ARG A 125 -2.76 -6.91 6.33
C ARG A 125 -4.27 -6.77 6.56
N ASP A 126 -4.73 -5.59 6.96
CA ASP A 126 -6.16 -5.27 7.13
C ASP A 126 -6.85 -4.85 5.81
N GLY A 127 -6.11 -4.81 4.70
CA GLY A 127 -6.60 -4.40 3.39
C GLY A 127 -6.51 -2.89 3.12
N GLN A 128 -5.98 -2.08 4.04
CA GLN A 128 -5.75 -0.66 3.75
C GLN A 128 -4.70 -0.51 2.63
N ILE A 129 -5.01 0.35 1.67
CA ILE A 129 -4.13 0.76 0.57
C ILE A 129 -3.54 2.13 0.92
N ILE A 130 -2.22 2.21 0.91
CA ILE A 130 -1.48 3.46 1.01
C ILE A 130 -0.77 3.68 -0.33
N GLN A 131 -1.03 4.79 -1.01
CA GLN A 131 -0.30 5.16 -2.22
C GLN A 131 0.74 6.24 -1.87
N PHE A 132 1.99 6.00 -2.24
CA PHE A 132 3.08 6.95 -1.98
C PHE A 132 3.50 7.76 -3.19
N VAL A 133 3.48 7.12 -4.36
CA VAL A 133 3.92 7.70 -5.63
C VAL A 133 2.86 7.43 -6.69
N SER A 134 2.55 8.45 -7.48
CA SER A 134 1.68 8.30 -8.66
C SER A 134 2.15 7.16 -9.56
N ALA A 135 1.21 6.37 -10.10
CA ALA A 135 1.52 5.31 -11.06
C ALA A 135 2.17 5.84 -12.36
N ASN A 136 2.02 7.14 -12.64
CA ASN A 136 2.62 7.80 -13.79
C ASN A 136 4.10 8.18 -13.58
N LYS A 137 4.62 8.09 -12.35
CA LYS A 137 6.02 8.36 -12.00
C LYS A 137 6.78 7.04 -11.80
N MET A 138 8.08 7.11 -11.53
CA MET A 138 8.91 5.96 -11.18
C MET A 138 9.24 5.98 -9.69
N ALA A 139 8.65 5.07 -8.92
CA ALA A 139 9.02 4.86 -7.52
C ALA A 139 10.33 4.04 -7.41
N TYR A 140 11.08 4.25 -6.33
CA TYR A 140 12.39 3.62 -6.12
C TYR A 140 12.25 2.29 -5.36
N HIS A 141 11.73 1.25 -6.03
CA HIS A 141 11.48 -0.06 -5.40
C HIS A 141 12.26 -1.24 -6.01
N ALA A 142 12.74 -1.13 -7.25
CA ALA A 142 13.28 -2.29 -7.98
C ALA A 142 14.80 -2.49 -7.79
N GLY A 143 15.52 -1.41 -7.42
CA GLY A 143 16.98 -1.43 -7.43
C GLY A 143 17.53 -1.74 -8.83
N GLN A 144 18.74 -2.29 -8.89
CA GLN A 144 19.30 -2.83 -10.12
C GLN A 144 18.55 -4.13 -10.49
N SER A 145 17.86 -4.13 -11.62
CA SER A 145 17.06 -5.28 -12.08
C SER A 145 16.94 -5.27 -13.61
N ASP A 146 16.63 -6.41 -14.22
CA ASP A 146 16.35 -6.54 -15.65
C ASP A 146 15.15 -7.47 -15.87
N TYR A 147 14.25 -7.08 -16.78
CA TYR A 147 13.19 -7.96 -17.27
C TYR A 147 13.12 -7.92 -18.80
N ALA A 148 13.51 -9.03 -19.41
CA ALA A 148 13.56 -9.20 -20.86
C ALA A 148 14.44 -8.14 -21.55
N GLY A 149 15.63 -7.87 -20.99
CA GLY A 149 16.59 -6.90 -21.52
C GLY A 149 16.18 -5.45 -21.30
N ARG A 150 15.34 -5.19 -20.28
CA ARG A 150 14.89 -3.85 -19.89
C ARG A 150 15.19 -3.65 -18.40
N GLY A 151 16.14 -2.74 -18.11
CA GLY A 151 16.49 -2.25 -16.78
C GLY A 151 16.44 -0.74 -16.71
#